data_AF-A0A0P0XXH9-F1
#
_entry.id   AF-A0A0P0XXH9-F1
#
_cell.length_a   1.000
_cell.length_b   1.000
_cell.length_c   1.000
_cell.angle_alpha   90.00
_cell.angle_beta   90.00
_cell.angle_gamma   90.00
#
_symmetry.space_group_name_H-M   'P 1'
#
loop_
_entity.id
_entity.type
_entity.pdbx_description
1 polymer ?
#
loop_
_entity_poly.entity_id
_entity_poly.type
_entity_poly.pdbx_seq_one_letter_code
_entity_poly.pdbx_strand_id
1 'polypeptide(L)'
;MRPLTLPKEMEVLKGKRDVKIAKIALHAYAKQNNIPAAELEFVELKGSSFFHEGRKEYRHYNFLVKCSDGTTTLFFAETCPCCKEDSGIYLCCPLEENDNVHCFGCQVWELELRHPTCAQYLGGHSDVCFPYVGLDDEYEYFM
;
A
#
# COMPACT_ATOMS: atom_id res chain seq x y z
N MET A 1 -5.05 -17.66 16.89
CA MET A 1 -4.47 -16.52 17.63
C MET A 1 -5.27 -15.29 17.26
N ARG A 2 -5.75 -14.49 18.23
CA ARG A 2 -6.26 -13.15 17.92
C ARG A 2 -5.06 -12.24 17.64
N PRO A 3 -5.07 -11.40 16.59
CA PRO A 3 -4.00 -10.42 16.40
C PRO A 3 -3.91 -9.53 17.64
N LEU A 4 -2.70 -9.34 18.16
CA LEU A 4 -2.43 -8.32 19.16
C LEU A 4 -2.74 -6.97 18.50
N THR A 5 -3.81 -6.31 18.94
CA THR A 5 -4.17 -4.98 18.46
C THR A 5 -3.05 -4.02 18.82
N LEU A 6 -2.53 -3.29 17.84
CA LEU A 6 -1.55 -2.24 18.09
C LEU A 6 -2.13 -1.23 19.10
N PRO A 7 -1.31 -0.67 20.00
CA PRO A 7 -1.72 0.51 20.76
C PRO A 7 -2.29 1.58 19.82
N LYS A 8 -3.38 2.24 20.21
CA LYS A 8 -4.08 3.24 19.38
C LYS A 8 -3.13 4.30 18.81
N GLU A 9 -2.12 4.71 19.57
CA GLU A 9 -1.12 5.68 19.12
C GLU A 9 -0.27 5.14 17.96
N MET A 10 0.15 3.87 18.03
CA MET A 10 0.86 3.21 16.94
C MET A 10 -0.03 3.03 15.71
N GLU A 11 -1.33 2.76 15.89
CA GLU A 11 -2.30 2.72 14.78
C GLU A 11 -2.43 4.07 14.07
N VAL A 12 -2.50 5.17 14.84
CA VAL A 12 -2.55 6.54 14.29
C VAL A 12 -1.25 6.87 13.54
N LEU A 13 -0.09 6.54 14.09
CA LEU A 13 1.21 6.75 13.45
C LEU A 13 1.35 5.92 12.17
N LYS A 14 0.94 4.65 12.21
CA LYS A 14 0.88 3.77 11.04
C LYS A 14 -0.03 4.37 9.96
N GLY A 15 -1.22 4.85 10.32
CA GLY A 15 -2.15 5.50 9.39
C GLY A 15 -1.55 6.73 8.72
N LYS A 16 -0.86 7.60 9.48
CA LYS A 16 -0.16 8.77 8.92
C LYS A 16 0.97 8.37 7.97
N ARG A 17 1.75 7.34 8.31
CA ARG A 17 2.82 6.79 7.46
C ARG A 17 2.24 6.25 6.14
N ASP A 18 1.17 5.46 6.23
CA ASP A 18 0.53 4.84 5.08
C ASP A 18 -0.08 5.88 4.13
N VAL A 19 -0.74 6.91 4.65
CA VAL A 19 -1.25 8.04 3.83
C VAL A 19 -0.12 8.78 3.13
N LYS A 20 1.02 9.00 3.81
CA LYS A 20 2.19 9.63 3.19
C LYS A 20 2.74 8.79 2.04
N ILE A 21 2.86 7.48 2.23
CA ILE A 21 3.36 6.56 1.19
C ILE A 21 2.41 6.52 0.00
N ALA A 22 1.09 6.44 0.22
CA ALA A 22 0.11 6.47 -0.85
C ALA A 22 0.18 7.77 -1.70
N LYS A 23 0.42 8.92 -1.05
CA LYS A 23 0.63 10.20 -1.76
C LYS A 23 1.93 10.21 -2.58
N ILE A 24 3.01 9.60 -2.08
CA ILE A 24 4.25 9.43 -2.85
C ILE A 24 4.00 8.53 -4.06
N ALA A 25 3.29 7.41 -3.88
CA ALA A 25 2.93 6.50 -4.96
C ALA A 25 2.11 7.21 -6.05
N LEU A 26 1.14 8.03 -5.66
CA LEU A 26 0.32 8.83 -6.60
C LEU A 26 1.18 9.84 -7.38
N HIS A 27 2.08 10.53 -6.70
CA HIS A 27 2.99 11.48 -7.35
C HIS A 27 3.95 10.77 -8.33
N ALA A 28 4.51 9.63 -7.94
CA ALA A 28 5.38 8.82 -8.80
C ALA A 28 4.63 8.35 -10.06
N TYR A 29 3.38 7.89 -9.90
CA TYR A 29 2.51 7.52 -11.02
C TYR A 29 2.24 8.70 -11.96
N ALA A 30 1.85 9.87 -11.42
CA ALA A 30 1.58 11.06 -12.20
C ALA A 30 2.80 11.46 -13.04
N LYS A 31 3.97 11.47 -12.41
CA LYS A 31 5.25 11.78 -13.06
C LYS A 31 5.60 10.79 -14.17
N GLN A 32 5.45 9.48 -13.92
CA GLN A 32 5.73 8.43 -14.91
C GLN A 32 4.84 8.54 -16.15
N ASN A 33 3.58 8.97 -15.96
CA ASN A 33 2.59 9.09 -17.03
C ASN A 33 2.48 10.52 -17.61
N ASN A 34 3.35 11.44 -17.21
CA ASN A 34 3.31 12.86 -17.60
C ASN A 34 1.97 13.56 -17.31
N ILE A 35 1.29 13.15 -16.25
CA ILE A 35 0.03 13.74 -15.79
C ILE A 35 0.38 14.91 -14.85
N PRO A 36 -0.16 16.11 -15.06
CA PRO A 36 0.00 17.21 -14.12
C PRO A 36 -0.54 16.83 -12.75
N ALA A 37 0.25 17.05 -11.68
CA ALA A 37 -0.15 16.65 -10.33
C ALA A 37 -1.48 17.28 -9.86
N ALA A 38 -1.87 18.43 -10.41
CA ALA A 38 -3.15 19.08 -10.13
C ALA A 38 -4.37 18.31 -10.67
N GLU A 39 -4.18 17.35 -11.58
CA GLU A 39 -5.26 16.53 -12.14
C GLU A 39 -5.59 15.30 -11.29
N LEU A 40 -4.75 14.97 -10.30
CA LEU A 40 -4.92 13.79 -9.44
C LEU A 40 -4.90 14.22 -7.97
N GLU A 41 -6.07 14.19 -7.35
CA GLU A 41 -6.23 14.52 -5.93
C GLU A 41 -6.35 13.23 -5.10
N PHE A 42 -5.45 13.03 -4.13
CA PHE A 42 -5.61 11.99 -3.13
C PHE A 42 -6.84 12.29 -2.25
N VAL A 43 -7.79 11.36 -2.18
CA VAL A 43 -9.01 11.50 -1.38
C VAL A 43 -8.86 10.79 -0.03
N GLU A 44 -8.70 9.47 -0.05
CA GLU A 44 -8.63 8.67 1.17
C GLU A 44 -7.85 7.37 0.98
N LEU A 45 -7.26 6.88 2.07
CA LEU A 45 -6.68 5.54 2.14
C LEU A 45 -7.79 4.53 2.48
N LYS A 46 -8.00 3.52 1.64
CA LYS A 46 -8.98 2.45 1.89
C LYS A 46 -8.41 1.33 2.75
N GLY A 47 -7.12 1.03 2.58
CA GLY A 47 -6.46 0.02 3.38
C GLY A 47 -4.99 -0.15 3.01
N SER A 48 -4.27 -0.86 3.87
CA SER A 48 -2.89 -1.25 3.65
C SER A 48 -2.61 -2.64 4.23
N SER A 49 -1.75 -3.40 3.58
CA SER A 49 -1.24 -4.67 4.10
C SER A 49 0.28 -4.66 4.20
N PHE A 50 0.82 -5.57 5.00
CA PHE A 50 2.24 -5.85 5.10
C PHE A 50 2.43 -7.36 5.25
N PHE A 51 3.32 -7.93 4.45
CA PHE A 51 3.59 -9.37 4.47
C PHE A 51 4.98 -9.68 3.92
N HIS A 52 5.43 -10.90 4.22
CA HIS A 52 6.69 -11.45 3.73
C HIS A 52 6.40 -12.50 2.66
N GLU A 53 7.15 -12.48 1.56
CA GLU A 53 7.17 -13.56 0.57
C GLU A 53 8.63 -13.94 0.28
N GLY A 54 8.95 -15.20 0.59
CA GLY A 54 10.34 -15.67 0.59
C GLY A 54 11.23 -14.85 1.54
N ARG A 55 12.21 -14.13 0.97
CA ARG A 55 13.15 -13.25 1.71
C ARG A 55 12.85 -11.75 1.57
N LYS A 56 11.72 -11.41 0.94
CA LYS A 56 11.34 -10.04 0.66
C LYS A 56 10.07 -9.67 1.42
N GLU A 57 9.94 -8.38 1.66
CA GLU A 57 8.80 -7.79 2.33
C GLU A 57 8.10 -6.82 1.38
N TYR A 58 6.78 -6.81 1.43
CA TYR A 58 5.96 -5.98 0.56
C TYR A 58 4.85 -5.28 1.36
N ARG A 59 4.49 -4.09 0.89
CA ARG A 59 3.28 -3.40 1.33
C ARG A 59 2.38 -3.15 0.15
N HIS A 60 1.11 -3.49 0.32
CA HIS A 60 0.06 -3.13 -0.64
C HIS A 60 -0.84 -2.07 -0.06
N TYR A 61 -1.36 -1.23 -0.94
CA TYR A 61 -2.25 -0.12 -0.61
C TYR A 61 -3.42 -0.08 -1.57
N ASN A 62 -4.58 0.26 -1.06
CA ASN A 62 -5.66 0.80 -1.87
C ASN A 62 -6.01 2.20 -1.38
N PHE A 63 -6.19 3.14 -2.30
CA PHE A 63 -6.59 4.51 -1.99
C PHE A 63 -7.44 5.09 -3.11
N LEU A 64 -8.32 6.02 -2.77
CA LEU A 64 -9.14 6.73 -3.74
C LEU A 64 -8.42 7.99 -4.24
N VAL A 65 -8.51 8.19 -5.54
CA VAL A 65 -8.01 9.37 -6.24
C VAL A 65 -9.17 10.01 -6.98
N LYS A 66 -9.32 11.31 -6.86
CA LYS A 66 -10.25 12.09 -7.67
C LYS A 66 -9.50 12.65 -8.88
N CYS A 67 -10.05 12.38 -10.06
CA CYS A 67 -9.51 12.83 -11.34
C CYS A 67 -10.10 14.19 -11.73
N SER A 68 -9.43 14.89 -12.66
CA SER A 68 -9.84 16.21 -13.17
C SER A 68 -11.22 16.24 -13.83
N ASP A 69 -11.66 15.12 -14.39
CA ASP A 69 -13.01 14.93 -14.95
C ASP A 69 -14.11 14.78 -13.88
N GLY A 70 -13.73 14.80 -12.60
CA GLY A 70 -14.61 14.67 -11.45
C GLY A 70 -14.90 13.23 -11.02
N THR A 71 -14.40 12.23 -11.76
CA THR A 71 -14.52 10.83 -11.37
C THR A 71 -13.62 10.49 -10.19
N THR A 72 -13.95 9.41 -9.49
CA THR A 72 -13.11 8.88 -8.41
C THR A 72 -12.71 7.46 -8.75
N THR A 73 -11.41 7.20 -8.76
CA THR A 73 -10.83 5.92 -9.18
C THR A 73 -10.08 5.31 -8.00
N LEU A 74 -10.23 3.99 -7.81
CA LEU A 74 -9.46 3.25 -6.84
C LEU A 74 -8.08 2.94 -7.42
N PHE A 75 -7.04 3.23 -6.67
CA PHE A 75 -5.66 2.93 -7.05
C PHE A 75 -5.12 1.78 -6.20
N PHE A 76 -4.27 0.97 -6.82
CA PHE A 76 -3.41 0.02 -6.15
C PHE A 76 -1.97 0.54 -6.15
N ALA A 77 -1.26 0.36 -5.04
CA ALA A 77 0.19 0.53 -5.01
C ALA A 77 0.89 -0.59 -4.25
N GLU A 78 2.07 -0.96 -4.74
CA GLU A 78 3.01 -1.85 -4.09
C GLU A 78 4.30 -1.08 -3.78
N THR A 79 4.78 -1.20 -2.54
CA THR A 79 5.98 -0.51 -2.10
C THR A 79 6.89 -1.42 -1.27
N CYS A 80 8.15 -1.03 -1.17
CA CYS A 80 9.01 -1.52 -0.11
C CYS A 80 8.49 -1.05 1.27
N PRO A 81 8.71 -1.79 2.36
CA PRO A 81 8.25 -1.37 3.70
C PRO A 81 8.90 -0.10 4.21
N CYS A 82 10.15 0.15 3.77
CA CYS A 82 10.95 1.30 4.14
C CYS A 82 10.79 2.49 3.19
N CYS A 83 9.73 2.52 2.38
CA CYS A 83 9.53 3.54 1.35
C CYS A 83 9.49 4.95 1.96
N LYS A 84 10.42 5.82 1.52
CA LYS A 84 10.49 7.23 1.90
C LYS A 84 10.33 8.19 0.72
N GLU A 85 10.49 7.69 -0.49
CA GLU A 85 10.57 8.44 -1.76
C GLU A 85 10.21 7.52 -2.94
N ASP A 86 10.13 8.08 -4.15
CA ASP A 86 9.72 7.38 -5.39
C ASP A 86 10.48 6.06 -5.64
N SER A 87 11.75 5.95 -5.22
CA SER A 87 12.57 4.74 -5.39
C SER A 87 12.04 3.51 -4.65
N GLY A 88 11.19 3.71 -3.64
CA GLY A 88 10.54 2.64 -2.88
C GLY A 88 9.19 2.19 -3.46
N ILE A 89 8.70 2.81 -4.53
CA ILE A 89 7.44 2.46 -5.19
C ILE A 89 7.73 1.43 -6.29
N TYR A 90 7.24 0.21 -6.12
CA TYR A 90 7.39 -0.86 -7.12
C TYR A 90 6.30 -0.78 -8.19
N LEU A 91 5.07 -0.45 -7.78
CA LEU A 91 3.95 -0.26 -8.68
C LEU A 91 2.97 0.77 -8.10
N CYS A 92 2.36 1.57 -8.96
CA CYS A 92 1.18 2.35 -8.65
C CYS A 92 0.32 2.44 -9.92
N CYS A 93 -0.96 2.10 -9.84
CA CYS A 93 -1.86 2.11 -11.00
C CYS A 93 -3.33 2.27 -10.58
N PRO A 94 -4.18 2.85 -11.43
CA PRO A 94 -5.62 2.75 -11.29
C PRO A 94 -6.08 1.29 -11.43
N LEU A 95 -7.12 0.92 -10.72
CA LEU A 95 -7.79 -0.37 -10.82
C LEU A 95 -9.01 -0.26 -11.74
N GLU A 96 -9.15 -1.22 -12.65
CA GLU A 96 -10.31 -1.37 -13.52
C GLU A 96 -11.48 -2.03 -12.79
N GLU A 97 -12.70 -1.97 -13.33
CA GLU A 97 -13.89 -2.54 -12.68
C GLU A 97 -13.77 -4.04 -12.38
N ASN A 98 -13.09 -4.79 -13.26
CA ASN A 98 -12.91 -6.24 -13.12
C ASN A 98 -11.64 -6.63 -12.33
N ASP A 99 -10.84 -5.67 -11.88
CA ASP A 99 -9.61 -5.96 -11.14
C ASP A 99 -9.93 -6.42 -9.72
N ASN A 100 -9.67 -7.70 -9.46
CA ASN A 100 -9.79 -8.30 -8.14
C ASN A 100 -9.02 -9.64 -8.08
N VAL A 101 -7.78 -9.64 -8.55
CA VAL A 101 -6.96 -10.88 -8.55
C VAL A 101 -6.56 -11.26 -7.13
N HIS A 102 -6.41 -12.57 -6.92
CA HIS A 102 -6.04 -13.13 -5.65
C HIS A 102 -4.63 -12.70 -5.22
N CYS A 103 -4.50 -12.24 -3.97
CA CYS A 103 -3.22 -11.96 -3.32
C CYS A 103 -3.14 -12.72 -1.99
N PHE A 104 -2.24 -13.70 -1.91
CA PHE A 104 -2.04 -14.49 -0.70
C PHE A 104 -1.64 -13.62 0.50
N GLY A 105 -0.87 -12.55 0.25
CA GLY A 105 -0.40 -11.61 1.28
C GLY A 105 -1.51 -10.79 1.93
N CYS A 106 -2.48 -10.34 1.14
CA CYS A 106 -3.60 -9.53 1.63
C CYS A 106 -4.69 -10.39 2.29
N GLN A 107 -4.89 -11.63 1.81
CA GLN A 107 -5.90 -12.54 2.36
C GLN A 107 -5.64 -12.91 3.82
N VAL A 108 -4.38 -13.07 4.23
CA VAL A 108 -4.01 -13.43 5.61
C VAL A 108 -4.57 -12.45 6.63
N TRP A 109 -4.79 -11.20 6.23
CA TRP A 109 -5.28 -10.13 7.09
C TRP A 109 -6.79 -9.87 6.93
N GLU A 110 -7.51 -10.67 6.13
CA GLU A 110 -8.91 -10.44 5.77
C GLU A 110 -9.15 -9.01 5.23
N LEU A 111 -8.13 -8.43 4.59
CA LEU A 111 -8.22 -7.10 4.02
C LEU A 111 -8.85 -7.20 2.63
N GLU A 112 -9.94 -6.46 2.41
CA GLU A 112 -10.57 -6.28 1.09
C GLU A 112 -9.74 -5.32 0.21
N LEU A 113 -8.46 -5.60 0.02
CA LEU A 113 -7.65 -4.92 -0.99
C LEU A 113 -7.90 -5.58 -2.34
N ARG A 114 -8.11 -4.75 -3.36
CA ARG A 114 -8.24 -5.13 -4.75
C ARG A 114 -6.88 -5.01 -5.45
N HIS A 115 -6.61 -5.95 -6.36
CA HIS A 115 -5.34 -6.08 -7.08
C HIS A 115 -5.56 -6.04 -8.59
N PRO A 116 -4.63 -5.41 -9.33
CA PRO A 116 -4.72 -5.31 -10.78
C PRO A 116 -4.54 -6.68 -11.43
N THR A 117 -5.31 -6.96 -12.48
CA THR A 117 -5.26 -8.24 -13.20
C THR A 117 -4.06 -8.34 -14.13
N CYS A 118 -3.72 -7.21 -14.76
CA CYS A 118 -2.70 -7.14 -15.82
C CYS A 118 -1.38 -6.51 -15.37
N ALA A 119 -1.33 -5.88 -14.19
CA ALA A 119 -0.12 -5.21 -13.73
C ALA A 119 0.76 -6.16 -12.90
N GLN A 120 2.07 -6.10 -13.14
CA GLN A 120 3.05 -7.00 -12.53
C GLN A 120 3.53 -6.45 -11.18
N TYR A 121 2.67 -6.49 -10.16
CA TYR A 121 3.15 -6.34 -8.78
C TYR A 121 4.04 -7.55 -8.42
N LEU A 122 4.99 -7.37 -7.50
CA LEU A 122 6.04 -8.34 -7.21
C LEU A 122 5.64 -9.36 -6.13
N GLY A 123 4.87 -8.93 -5.14
CA GLY A 123 4.58 -9.65 -3.91
C GLY A 123 3.13 -10.16 -3.82
N GLY A 124 2.93 -11.34 -3.24
CA GLY A 124 1.62 -11.94 -3.01
C GLY A 124 1.25 -13.04 -4.01
N HIS A 125 2.22 -13.60 -4.73
CA HIS A 125 2.01 -14.63 -5.76
C HIS A 125 2.20 -16.07 -5.25
N SER A 126 3.00 -16.27 -4.21
CA SER A 126 3.31 -17.60 -3.64
C SER A 126 3.93 -17.50 -2.24
N ASP A 127 4.11 -18.63 -1.54
CA ASP A 127 4.97 -18.80 -0.35
C ASP A 127 5.02 -17.60 0.62
N VAL A 128 3.83 -17.03 0.92
CA VAL A 128 3.69 -15.93 1.86
C VAL A 128 3.91 -16.48 3.27
N CYS A 129 4.96 -16.01 3.93
CA CYS A 129 5.21 -16.36 5.32
C CYS A 129 4.44 -15.40 6.22
N PHE A 130 3.84 -15.92 7.29
CA PHE A 130 3.06 -15.12 8.25
C PHE A 130 3.89 -13.94 8.76
N PRO A 131 3.30 -12.75 8.88
CA PRO A 131 4.01 -11.60 9.41
C PRO A 131 4.40 -11.86 10.86
N TYR A 132 5.69 -11.70 11.14
CA TYR A 132 6.14 -11.36 12.48
C TYR A 132 5.42 -10.07 12.87
N VAL A 133 4.83 -10.02 14.06
CA VAL A 133 4.47 -8.73 14.69
C VAL A 133 5.78 -8.05 15.05
N GLY A 134 6.44 -7.48 14.04
CA GLY A 134 7.49 -6.50 14.27
C GLY A 134 6.84 -5.39 15.06
N LEU A 135 7.09 -5.38 16.37
CA LEU A 135 7.23 -4.13 17.07
C LEU A 135 8.22 -3.34 16.23
N ASP A 136 7.72 -2.43 15.38
CA ASP A 136 8.57 -1.44 14.72
C ASP A 136 9.51 -0.92 15.82
N ASP A 137 10.80 -1.04 15.56
CA ASP A 137 11.92 -0.72 16.43
C ASP A 137 11.68 0.49 17.34
N GLU A 138 11.08 0.27 18.53
CA GLU A 138 11.16 1.20 19.65
C GLU A 138 12.40 0.86 20.49
N TYR A 139 13.59 0.91 19.89
CA TYR A 139 14.85 0.89 20.65
C TYR A 139 15.92 1.76 19.99
N GLU A 140 15.57 3.00 19.63
CA GLU A 140 16.54 4.10 19.57
C GLU A 140 15.80 5.45 19.71
N TYR A 141 15.36 5.83 20.92
CA TYR A 141 15.43 7.23 21.42
C TYR A 141 15.05 7.47 22.91
N PHE A 142 14.97 6.46 23.79
CA PHE A 142 14.88 6.74 25.24
C PHE A 142 15.71 5.76 26.07
N MET A 143 17.04 5.85 25.95
CA MET A 143 18.03 5.78 27.04
C MET A 143 19.33 6.43 26.56
#